data_AF-A0A1D1ZLE4-F1
#
_entry.id   AF-A0A1D1ZLE4-F1
#
_cell.length_a   1.000
_cell.length_b   1.000
_cell.length_c   1.000
_cell.angle_alpha   90.00
_cell.angle_beta   90.00
_cell.angle_gamma   90.00
#
_symmetry.space_group_name_H-M   'P 1'
#
loop_
_entity.id
_entity.type
_entity.pdbx_description
1 polymer ?
#
loop_
_entity_poly.entity_id
_entity_poly.type
_entity_poly.pdbx_seq_one_letter_code
_entity_poly.pdbx_strand_id
1 'polypeptide(L)'
;RFARDPRGPKGIARGSAGAHRCSGGPEAMANLRLAMDAAFWDLNLSTPQSLVDGAARAVPGEPAPLDAARAARTIRPMQLAFFHNAFPLGLTPSFCPTSRKELGSFAIQSLLLGPTLGDWWMGLIGQFRPRKLISDIKAEVANADELDLVALKDVAKHVLDKSLYALGLCSQVSPTPDTSLLFSIEGHGERKRHRSKATLIHKLTNHDITIEAASPELFVDKNGTYWDVPSSLSLDVASLVSDSGLRYRFGLHKNSGHPQPINSLGGDDKIPSALMPGLCTKAAFSYEKGRDFWREKEKKDDARKFEKEPPWLASYDERLKEPHASISGIIGGSCAAWFGGIHGKDVNLESKRGSGMTDQSLTAGIERNPFSADMFGSICYTLQHGKFKDDFNDLTRLDARLDISSIPAFIRGVSHLMSDAFRSPVERKVNPLASPRLTLILQQQVAGPIVFRVDSRVAFTASSRKHVPYIEDTMYSLSYSLRILRSGKILAWYSPKRKEAMVELRIFEF
;
A
#
# COMPACT_ATOMS: atom_id res chain seq x y z
N ARG A 1 -17.92 6.84 -38.37
CA ARG A 1 -16.77 6.90 -39.31
C ARG A 1 -15.49 7.06 -38.48
N PHE A 2 -14.88 5.94 -38.11
CA PHE A 2 -13.44 5.73 -37.90
C PHE A 2 -13.29 4.26 -37.48
N ALA A 3 -13.48 3.39 -38.47
CA ALA A 3 -12.91 2.06 -38.49
C ALA A 3 -11.86 2.11 -39.59
N ARG A 4 -10.57 2.05 -39.23
CA ARG A 4 -9.40 1.69 -40.05
C ARG A 4 -8.12 2.11 -39.30
N ASP A 5 -7.52 1.17 -38.59
CA ASP A 5 -6.12 0.70 -38.75
C ASP A 5 -5.72 -0.12 -37.50
N PRO A 6 -5.67 -1.47 -37.58
CA PRO A 6 -5.19 -2.33 -36.52
C PRO A 6 -3.73 -2.71 -36.79
N ARG A 7 -2.78 -1.92 -36.28
CA ARG A 7 -1.35 -2.28 -36.28
C ARG A 7 -0.78 -2.11 -34.88
N GLY A 8 -0.97 -3.14 -34.06
CA GLY A 8 -0.17 -3.35 -32.86
C GLY A 8 1.26 -3.79 -33.23
N PRO A 9 2.26 -3.50 -32.37
CA PRO A 9 3.62 -3.96 -32.61
C PRO A 9 3.70 -5.49 -32.47
N LYS A 10 4.13 -6.13 -33.56
CA LYS A 10 4.50 -7.55 -33.64
C LYS A 10 5.93 -7.74 -33.15
N GLY A 11 6.17 -8.82 -32.40
CA GLY A 11 7.45 -9.26 -31.87
C GLY A 11 7.35 -9.29 -30.34
N ILE A 12 7.31 -10.42 -29.65
CA ILE A 12 8.31 -11.49 -29.62
C ILE A 12 7.59 -12.76 -29.15
N ALA A 13 7.62 -13.84 -29.92
CA ALA A 13 7.25 -15.17 -29.45
C ALA A 13 7.90 -16.23 -30.35
N ARG A 14 9.02 -16.82 -29.90
CA ARG A 14 9.45 -18.18 -30.26
C ARG A 14 10.54 -18.63 -29.29
N GLY A 15 10.33 -19.80 -28.69
CA GLY A 15 11.32 -20.48 -27.85
C GLY A 15 10.68 -21.30 -26.73
N SER A 16 10.14 -22.47 -27.08
CA SER A 16 9.74 -23.50 -26.11
C SER A 16 10.94 -24.35 -25.70
N ALA A 17 11.13 -24.59 -24.41
CA ALA A 17 11.74 -25.82 -23.91
C ALA A 17 11.12 -26.15 -22.54
N GLY A 18 10.74 -27.41 -22.36
CA GLY A 18 9.93 -27.91 -21.25
C GLY A 18 10.61 -27.78 -19.89
N ALA A 19 9.80 -27.41 -18.89
CA ALA A 19 10.08 -27.65 -17.48
C ALA A 19 8.74 -27.86 -16.77
N HIS A 20 8.65 -28.93 -15.98
CA HIS A 20 7.51 -29.23 -15.13
C HIS A 20 7.25 -28.05 -14.17
N ARG A 21 6.22 -27.25 -14.46
CA ARG A 21 5.76 -26.15 -13.58
C ARG A 21 5.09 -26.71 -12.33
N CYS A 22 5.77 -26.64 -11.20
CA CYS A 22 5.14 -26.49 -9.89
C CYS A 22 4.59 -25.06 -9.78
N SER A 23 3.47 -24.81 -10.45
CA SER A 23 2.81 -23.51 -10.46
C SER A 23 1.88 -23.37 -9.25
N GLY A 24 2.40 -23.03 -8.06
CA GLY A 24 1.55 -22.40 -7.03
C GLY A 24 0.91 -21.15 -7.64
N GLY A 25 -0.37 -20.88 -7.34
CA GLY A 25 -1.07 -19.73 -7.92
C GLY A 25 -0.32 -18.41 -7.62
N PRO A 26 -0.14 -17.50 -8.59
CA PRO A 26 0.66 -16.30 -8.41
C PRO A 26 0.14 -15.35 -7.32
N GLU A 27 -1.15 -15.39 -6.96
CA GLU A 27 -1.75 -14.50 -5.97
C GLU A 27 -1.51 -14.96 -4.52
N ALA A 28 -1.62 -16.27 -4.23
CA ALA A 28 -1.25 -16.81 -2.92
C ALA A 28 0.24 -16.58 -2.62
N MET A 29 1.08 -16.67 -3.66
CA MET A 29 2.51 -16.35 -3.58
C MET A 29 2.77 -14.84 -3.46
N ALA A 30 2.01 -13.99 -4.17
CA ALA A 30 2.10 -12.54 -4.03
C ALA A 30 1.77 -12.06 -2.60
N ASN A 31 0.78 -12.68 -1.96
CA ASN A 31 0.42 -12.35 -0.58
C ASN A 31 1.55 -12.67 0.40
N LEU A 32 2.23 -13.81 0.25
CA LEU A 32 3.36 -14.18 1.13
C LEU A 32 4.55 -13.22 1.04
N ARG A 33 4.78 -12.58 -0.11
CA ARG A 33 5.87 -11.60 -0.30
C ARG A 33 5.82 -10.45 0.70
N LEU A 34 4.61 -10.05 1.13
CA LEU A 34 4.41 -8.99 2.11
C LEU A 34 5.15 -9.24 3.43
N ALA A 35 5.39 -10.51 3.81
CA ALA A 35 6.14 -10.82 5.03
C ALA A 35 7.59 -10.33 4.95
N MET A 36 8.25 -10.47 3.79
CA MET A 36 9.60 -9.94 3.57
C MET A 36 9.55 -8.44 3.25
N ASP A 37 8.62 -8.01 2.41
CA ASP A 37 8.56 -6.62 1.93
C ASP A 37 8.20 -5.63 3.05
N ALA A 38 7.39 -6.04 4.04
CA ALA A 38 7.10 -5.23 5.24
C ALA A 38 8.35 -4.93 6.09
N ALA A 39 9.45 -5.64 5.87
CA ALA A 39 10.71 -5.35 6.52
C ALA A 39 11.45 -4.16 5.89
N PHE A 40 11.13 -3.75 4.65
CA PHE A 40 11.86 -2.72 3.90
C PHE A 40 11.07 -1.41 3.79
N TRP A 41 11.76 -0.32 3.48
CA TRP A 41 11.21 1.05 3.40
C TRP A 41 10.39 1.31 2.13
N ASP A 42 10.33 0.36 1.21
CA ASP A 42 9.68 0.52 -0.09
C ASP A 42 8.32 -0.17 -0.20
N LEU A 43 7.77 -0.72 0.89
CA LEU A 43 6.43 -1.30 0.83
C LEU A 43 5.40 -0.17 0.67
N ASN A 44 4.90 -0.01 -0.56
CA ASN A 44 3.85 0.93 -0.90
C ASN A 44 2.48 0.39 -0.46
N LEU A 45 1.80 1.17 0.38
CA LEU A 45 0.42 0.99 0.78
C LEU A 45 -0.44 2.02 0.06
N SER A 46 -1.53 1.60 -0.54
CA SER A 46 -2.51 2.49 -1.14
C SER A 46 -3.13 3.43 -0.11
N THR A 47 -3.18 4.72 -0.42
CA THR A 47 -3.85 5.72 0.41
C THR A 47 -4.37 6.89 -0.43
N PRO A 48 -5.54 7.46 -0.06
CA PRO A 48 -6.03 8.70 -0.65
C PRO A 48 -5.34 9.96 -0.10
N GLN A 49 -4.43 9.85 0.89
CA GLN A 49 -3.73 10.99 1.50
C GLN A 49 -2.73 11.68 0.57
N SER A 50 -2.15 10.94 -0.38
CA SER A 50 -1.30 11.48 -1.45
C SER A 50 -2.12 11.50 -2.73
N LEU A 51 -2.18 12.65 -3.41
CA LEU A 51 -2.94 12.81 -4.64
C LEU A 51 -2.22 12.16 -5.82
N VAL A 52 -0.92 12.40 -5.98
CA VAL A 52 -0.17 11.98 -7.18
C VAL A 52 0.30 10.54 -7.09
N ASP A 53 0.75 10.12 -5.92
CA ASP A 53 1.22 8.74 -5.77
C ASP A 53 0.05 7.80 -5.50
N GLY A 54 -0.97 8.25 -4.77
CA GLY A 54 -2.01 7.38 -4.22
C GLY A 54 -1.45 6.32 -3.27
N ALA A 55 -0.27 6.55 -2.67
CA ALA A 55 0.44 5.59 -1.84
C ALA A 55 1.25 6.25 -0.72
N ALA A 56 1.46 5.49 0.36
CA ALA A 56 2.30 5.80 1.50
C ALA A 56 3.14 4.58 1.85
N ARG A 57 4.28 4.78 2.50
CA ARG A 57 5.16 3.69 2.91
C ARG A 57 4.68 3.04 4.19
N ALA A 58 4.76 1.72 4.29
CA ALA A 58 4.62 1.05 5.58
C ALA A 58 5.83 1.39 6.47
N VAL A 59 5.61 1.59 7.77
CA VAL A 59 6.73 1.68 8.72
C VAL A 59 7.43 0.31 8.79
N PRO A 60 8.73 0.23 8.48
CA PRO A 60 9.41 -1.04 8.40
C PRO A 60 9.74 -1.62 9.76
N GLY A 61 9.74 -2.95 9.84
CA GLY A 61 9.98 -3.70 11.08
C GLY A 61 8.77 -3.73 12.03
N GLU A 62 7.72 -2.98 11.69
CA GLU A 62 6.39 -3.19 12.25
C GLU A 62 5.55 -4.06 11.31
N PRO A 63 4.55 -4.77 11.85
CA PRO A 63 3.64 -5.53 11.01
C PRO A 63 2.84 -4.56 10.13
N ALA A 64 3.04 -4.66 8.80
CA ALA A 64 2.38 -3.79 7.83
C ALA A 64 0.86 -3.82 8.03
N PRO A 65 0.14 -2.68 7.94
CA PRO A 65 -1.32 -2.62 8.09
C PRO A 65 -2.04 -3.52 7.08
N LEU A 66 -3.31 -3.86 7.35
CA LEU A 66 -4.07 -4.84 6.57
C LEU A 66 -4.15 -4.43 5.08
N ASP A 67 -4.03 -5.47 4.24
CA ASP A 67 -3.79 -5.52 2.79
C ASP A 67 -4.22 -4.28 1.97
N ALA A 68 -3.42 -3.23 2.11
CA ALA A 68 -3.39 -2.09 1.22
C ALA A 68 -2.15 -2.12 0.33
N ALA A 69 -1.43 -3.25 0.27
CA ALA A 69 -0.22 -3.32 -0.54
C ALA A 69 -0.58 -3.03 -2.00
N ARG A 70 0.09 -2.03 -2.57
CA ARG A 70 -0.22 -1.57 -3.92
C ARG A 70 0.24 -2.64 -4.92
N ALA A 71 -0.69 -3.49 -5.34
CA ALA A 71 -0.40 -4.55 -6.30
C ALA A 71 -0.15 -4.02 -7.73
N ALA A 72 -0.58 -2.80 -8.03
CA ALA A 72 -0.42 -2.19 -9.35
C ALA A 72 0.80 -1.26 -9.41
N ARG A 73 1.77 -1.55 -10.30
CA ARG A 73 2.87 -0.62 -10.64
C ARG A 73 2.38 0.61 -11.43
N THR A 74 1.11 0.66 -11.83
CA THR A 74 0.54 1.82 -12.53
C THR A 74 0.40 3.00 -11.59
N ILE A 75 0.99 4.14 -11.98
CA ILE A 75 0.89 5.40 -11.25
C ILE A 75 -0.57 5.91 -11.19
N ARG A 76 -0.94 6.61 -10.12
CA ARG A 76 -2.30 7.11 -9.91
C ARG A 76 -2.82 7.98 -11.08
N PRO A 77 -2.02 8.88 -11.67
CA PRO A 77 -2.44 9.62 -12.86
C PRO A 77 -2.88 8.75 -14.04
N MET A 78 -2.19 7.64 -14.30
CA MET A 78 -2.57 6.71 -15.36
C MET A 78 -3.84 5.93 -15.01
N GLN A 79 -4.04 5.59 -13.73
CA GLN A 79 -5.32 5.02 -13.28
C GLN A 79 -6.47 6.00 -13.51
N LEU A 80 -6.28 7.29 -13.19
CA LEU A 80 -7.28 8.34 -13.44
C LEU A 80 -7.54 8.57 -14.92
N ALA A 81 -6.52 8.44 -15.79
CA ALA A 81 -6.70 8.48 -17.24
C ALA A 81 -7.65 7.38 -17.74
N PHE A 82 -7.55 6.18 -17.17
CA PHE A 82 -8.47 5.08 -17.47
C PHE A 82 -9.87 5.37 -16.90
N PHE A 83 -9.94 5.85 -15.66
CA PHE A 83 -11.20 6.21 -15.00
C PHE A 83 -11.94 7.37 -15.66
N HIS A 84 -11.23 8.26 -16.34
CA HIS A 84 -11.83 9.35 -17.10
C HIS A 84 -12.92 8.86 -18.08
N ASN A 85 -12.71 7.67 -18.66
CA ASN A 85 -13.67 7.06 -19.60
C ASN A 85 -14.69 6.14 -18.92
N ALA A 86 -14.41 5.67 -17.70
CA ALA A 86 -15.24 4.70 -16.99
C ALA A 86 -16.26 5.37 -16.04
N PHE A 87 -15.90 6.52 -15.44
CA PHE A 87 -16.76 7.25 -14.52
C PHE A 87 -17.42 8.44 -15.22
N PRO A 88 -18.68 8.78 -14.84
CA PRO A 88 -19.32 9.98 -15.34
C PRO A 88 -18.46 11.20 -15.00
N LEU A 89 -18.21 12.05 -16.01
CA LEU A 89 -17.39 13.28 -15.91
C LEU A 89 -15.92 13.03 -15.52
N GLY A 90 -15.45 11.79 -15.56
CA GLY A 90 -14.08 11.43 -15.16
C GLY A 90 -13.75 11.68 -13.68
N LEU A 91 -14.80 11.79 -12.84
CA LEU A 91 -14.68 12.10 -11.42
C LEU A 91 -14.56 10.81 -10.60
N THR A 92 -13.42 10.62 -9.94
CA THR A 92 -13.17 9.46 -9.08
C THR A 92 -13.34 9.86 -7.60
N PRO A 93 -14.28 9.25 -6.86
CA PRO A 93 -14.45 9.56 -5.44
C PRO A 93 -13.28 9.00 -4.60
N SER A 94 -12.97 9.72 -3.53
CA SER A 94 -11.98 9.33 -2.52
C SER A 94 -12.44 9.82 -1.15
N PHE A 95 -12.11 9.06 -0.11
CA PHE A 95 -12.48 9.40 1.27
C PHE A 95 -11.25 9.33 2.16
N CYS A 96 -10.97 10.40 2.87
CA CYS A 96 -9.71 10.59 3.58
C CYS A 96 -9.92 11.52 4.79
N PRO A 97 -9.47 11.18 6.00
CA PRO A 97 -9.58 12.08 7.14
C PRO A 97 -8.68 13.30 6.94
N THR A 98 -9.18 14.46 7.33
CA THR A 98 -8.49 15.76 7.27
C THR A 98 -8.21 16.28 8.66
N SER A 99 -7.10 16.99 8.84
CA SER A 99 -6.73 17.64 10.10
C SER A 99 -7.78 18.66 10.55
N ARG A 100 -8.34 19.43 9.61
CA ARG A 100 -9.46 20.36 9.88
C ARG A 100 -10.80 19.69 9.58
N LYS A 101 -11.70 19.75 10.56
CA LYS A 101 -13.07 19.21 10.45
C LYS A 101 -13.91 19.91 9.36
N GLU A 102 -13.63 21.18 9.08
CA GLU A 102 -14.38 22.01 8.12
C GLU A 102 -14.23 21.54 6.66
N LEU A 103 -13.05 21.02 6.28
CA LEU A 103 -12.77 20.58 4.91
C LEU A 103 -13.59 19.36 4.50
N GLY A 104 -14.00 18.55 5.48
CA GLY A 104 -14.65 17.28 5.23
C GLY A 104 -13.70 16.20 4.70
N SER A 105 -14.15 14.94 4.83
CA SER A 105 -13.36 13.78 4.46
C SER A 105 -13.60 13.29 3.03
N PHE A 106 -14.61 13.80 2.34
CA PHE A 106 -14.94 13.41 0.97
C PHE A 106 -14.24 14.31 -0.04
N ALA A 107 -13.58 13.70 -1.02
CA ALA A 107 -12.87 14.40 -2.07
C ALA A 107 -13.05 13.71 -3.43
N ILE A 108 -13.04 14.51 -4.49
CA ILE A 108 -13.18 14.03 -5.86
C ILE A 108 -11.86 14.29 -6.58
N GLN A 109 -11.34 13.28 -7.27
CA GLN A 109 -10.11 13.35 -8.05
C GLN A 109 -10.42 13.27 -9.55
N SER A 110 -9.68 14.02 -10.36
CA SER A 110 -9.79 13.99 -11.82
C SER A 110 -8.46 14.26 -12.49
N LEU A 111 -8.24 13.65 -13.65
CA LEU A 111 -7.13 13.99 -14.52
C LEU A 111 -7.50 15.26 -15.31
N LEU A 112 -6.71 16.31 -15.13
CA LEU A 112 -6.88 17.58 -15.83
C LEU A 112 -6.20 17.55 -17.21
N LEU A 113 -4.96 17.05 -17.27
CA LEU A 113 -4.17 16.95 -18.50
C LEU A 113 -3.32 15.67 -18.49
N GLY A 114 -3.12 15.06 -19.66
CA GLY A 114 -2.34 13.82 -19.79
C GLY A 114 -1.58 13.69 -21.12
N PRO A 115 -0.74 14.68 -21.53
CA PRO A 115 -0.04 14.59 -22.80
C PRO A 115 1.00 13.46 -22.81
N THR A 116 1.14 12.83 -23.98
CA THR A 116 2.12 11.77 -24.25
C THR A 116 2.98 12.18 -25.43
N LEU A 117 4.29 12.24 -25.26
CA LEU A 117 5.25 12.63 -26.30
C LEU A 117 6.38 11.60 -26.37
N GLY A 118 6.31 10.67 -27.32
CA GLY A 118 7.28 9.57 -27.43
C GLY A 118 7.31 8.73 -26.15
N ASP A 119 8.50 8.56 -25.56
CA ASP A 119 8.73 7.81 -24.31
C ASP A 119 8.52 8.66 -23.03
N TRP A 120 7.98 9.87 -23.19
CA TRP A 120 7.66 10.77 -22.09
C TRP A 120 6.15 10.90 -21.91
N TRP A 121 5.69 10.67 -20.68
CA TRP A 121 4.31 10.81 -20.26
C TRP A 121 4.22 11.84 -19.13
N MET A 122 3.28 12.79 -19.23
CA MET A 122 3.04 13.77 -18.17
C MET A 122 1.56 13.78 -17.80
N GLY A 123 1.26 13.88 -16.51
CA GLY A 123 -0.09 13.92 -15.97
C GLY A 123 -0.27 15.04 -14.96
N LEU A 124 -1.30 15.87 -15.16
CA LEU A 124 -1.76 16.85 -14.19
C LEU A 124 -3.08 16.34 -13.57
N ILE A 125 -3.10 16.16 -12.26
CA ILE A 125 -4.27 15.73 -11.49
C ILE A 125 -4.77 16.91 -10.63
N GLY A 126 -6.09 17.02 -10.53
CA GLY A 126 -6.76 17.87 -9.56
C GLY A 126 -7.56 17.05 -8.55
N GLN A 127 -7.62 17.54 -7.32
CA GLN A 127 -8.54 17.08 -6.29
C GLN A 127 -9.38 18.24 -5.79
N PHE A 128 -10.68 17.99 -5.60
CA PHE A 128 -11.65 18.97 -5.13
C PHE A 128 -12.41 18.43 -3.91
N ARG A 129 -12.60 19.28 -2.89
CA ARG A 129 -13.38 18.95 -1.67
C ARG A 129 -14.70 19.72 -1.64
N PRO A 130 -15.82 19.09 -2.03
CA PRO A 130 -17.10 19.80 -2.16
C PRO A 130 -17.72 20.20 -0.82
N ARG A 131 -17.45 19.47 0.28
CA ARG A 131 -18.12 19.69 1.56
C ARG A 131 -17.93 21.11 2.10
N LYS A 132 -16.70 21.61 2.05
CA LYS A 132 -16.40 22.99 2.48
C LYS A 132 -17.09 24.01 1.58
N LEU A 133 -17.07 23.83 0.26
CA LEU A 133 -17.76 24.74 -0.65
C LEU A 133 -19.27 24.79 -0.35
N ILE A 134 -19.90 23.63 -0.13
CA ILE A 134 -21.33 23.54 0.18
C ILE A 134 -21.64 24.18 1.54
N SER A 135 -20.78 23.99 2.56
CA SER A 135 -20.99 24.63 3.87
C SER A 135 -20.84 26.14 3.80
N ASP A 136 -19.86 26.62 3.06
CA ASP A 136 -19.58 28.06 2.93
C ASP A 136 -20.72 28.75 2.16
N ILE A 137 -21.16 28.17 1.03
CA ILE A 137 -22.32 28.67 0.28
C ILE A 137 -23.59 28.63 1.12
N LYS A 138 -23.81 27.57 1.90
CA LYS A 138 -25.01 27.47 2.75
C LYS A 138 -25.00 28.54 3.85
N ALA A 139 -23.84 28.82 4.44
CA ALA A 139 -23.72 29.88 5.43
C ALA A 139 -24.00 31.25 4.81
N GLU A 140 -23.49 31.51 3.61
CA GLU A 140 -23.70 32.77 2.91
C GLU A 140 -25.17 32.97 2.50
N VAL A 141 -25.81 31.94 1.93
CA VAL A 141 -27.23 31.98 1.54
C VAL A 141 -28.14 32.09 2.76
N ALA A 142 -27.77 31.53 3.92
CA ALA A 142 -28.55 31.67 5.14
C ALA A 142 -28.46 33.08 5.77
N ASN A 143 -27.41 33.83 5.46
CA ASN A 143 -27.19 35.19 5.96
C ASN A 143 -27.66 36.27 4.99
N ALA A 144 -27.99 35.91 3.75
CA ALA A 144 -28.44 36.84 2.71
C ALA A 144 -29.97 36.87 2.64
N ASP A 145 -30.57 38.04 2.91
CA ASP A 145 -32.03 38.24 2.82
C ASP A 145 -32.53 38.26 1.34
N GLU A 146 -31.68 38.64 0.37
CA GLU A 146 -31.96 38.59 -1.08
C GLU A 146 -30.71 38.15 -1.89
N LEU A 147 -30.89 37.32 -2.92
CA LEU A 147 -29.81 36.83 -3.81
C LEU A 147 -29.39 37.91 -4.82
N ASP A 148 -28.66 38.91 -4.35
CA ASP A 148 -28.12 40.00 -5.17
C ASP A 148 -26.79 39.64 -5.87
N LEU A 149 -26.37 40.48 -6.83
CA LEU A 149 -25.07 40.40 -7.51
C LEU A 149 -23.87 40.38 -6.54
N VAL A 150 -24.03 40.95 -5.34
CA VAL A 150 -23.03 40.92 -4.26
C VAL A 150 -22.87 39.49 -3.73
N ALA A 151 -23.97 38.79 -3.46
CA ALA A 151 -23.95 37.39 -3.03
C ALA A 151 -23.30 36.47 -4.07
N LEU A 152 -23.49 36.73 -5.37
CA LEU A 152 -22.81 35.98 -6.43
C LEU A 152 -21.28 36.19 -6.44
N LYS A 153 -20.81 37.41 -6.14
CA LYS A 153 -19.39 37.72 -6.04
C LYS A 153 -18.75 37.02 -4.82
N ASP A 154 -19.48 36.95 -3.71
CA ASP A 154 -19.02 36.29 -2.50
C ASP A 154 -19.01 34.75 -2.67
N VAL A 155 -20.02 34.18 -3.34
CA VAL A 155 -20.00 32.76 -3.75
C VAL A 155 -18.82 32.45 -4.68
N ALA A 156 -18.51 33.31 -5.66
CA ALA A 156 -17.36 33.13 -6.54
C ALA A 156 -16.03 33.14 -5.78
N LYS A 157 -15.93 33.96 -4.72
CA LYS A 157 -14.76 34.00 -3.82
C LYS A 157 -14.58 32.67 -3.09
N HIS A 158 -15.66 32.02 -2.65
CA HIS A 158 -15.60 30.69 -2.04
C HIS A 158 -15.13 29.62 -3.01
N VAL A 159 -15.57 29.67 -4.29
CA VAL A 159 -15.10 28.73 -5.32
C VAL A 159 -13.59 28.87 -5.60
N LEU A 160 -13.02 30.06 -5.41
CA LEU A 160 -11.59 30.34 -5.61
C LEU A 160 -10.73 30.07 -4.36
N ASP A 161 -11.31 29.55 -3.27
CA ASP A 161 -10.53 29.22 -2.08
C ASP A 161 -9.55 28.09 -2.38
N LYS A 162 -8.25 28.41 -2.27
CA LYS A 162 -7.13 27.48 -2.50
C LYS A 162 -7.22 26.23 -1.64
N SER A 163 -7.80 26.31 -0.44
CA SER A 163 -7.92 25.17 0.47
C SER A 163 -8.85 24.07 -0.04
N LEU A 164 -9.72 24.35 -1.01
CA LEU A 164 -10.60 23.36 -1.65
C LEU A 164 -9.85 22.45 -2.61
N TYR A 165 -8.69 22.88 -3.11
CA TYR A 165 -7.98 22.23 -4.19
C TYR A 165 -6.65 21.61 -3.74
N ALA A 166 -6.33 20.47 -4.34
CA ALA A 166 -4.98 19.96 -4.41
C ALA A 166 -4.62 19.70 -5.88
N LEU A 167 -3.39 20.02 -6.25
CA LEU A 167 -2.86 19.85 -7.59
C LEU A 167 -1.63 18.96 -7.54
N GLY A 168 -1.53 18.10 -8.54
CA GLY A 168 -0.48 17.11 -8.64
C GLY A 168 0.07 17.01 -10.05
N LEU A 169 1.37 17.15 -10.21
CA LEU A 169 2.08 16.96 -11.47
C LEU A 169 2.91 15.68 -11.39
N CYS A 170 2.81 14.85 -12.42
CA CYS A 170 3.58 13.64 -12.57
C CYS A 170 4.22 13.59 -13.95
N SER A 171 5.47 13.17 -14.02
CA SER A 171 6.24 13.01 -15.23
C SER A 171 6.93 11.65 -15.20
N GLN A 172 6.71 10.83 -16.22
CA GLN A 172 7.36 9.54 -16.39
C GLN A 172 8.15 9.55 -17.70
N VAL A 173 9.44 9.27 -17.62
CA VAL A 173 10.35 9.19 -18.78
C VAL A 173 10.97 7.80 -18.77
N SER A 174 10.95 7.11 -19.91
CA SER A 174 11.62 5.81 -20.05
C SER A 174 12.78 5.94 -21.03
N PRO A 175 13.98 6.38 -20.59
CA PRO A 175 15.07 6.68 -21.52
C PRO A 175 15.66 5.43 -22.18
N THR A 176 15.57 4.27 -21.53
CA THR A 176 15.86 2.95 -22.11
C THR A 176 14.73 1.97 -21.77
N PRO A 177 14.53 0.87 -22.51
CA PRO A 177 13.49 -0.12 -22.19
C PRO A 177 13.64 -0.71 -20.76
N ASP A 178 14.85 -0.69 -20.22
CA ASP A 178 15.19 -1.23 -18.90
C ASP A 178 15.25 -0.16 -17.80
N THR A 179 15.11 1.13 -18.13
CA THR A 179 15.12 2.22 -17.14
C THR A 179 13.84 3.04 -17.23
N SER A 180 13.23 3.28 -16.08
CA SER A 180 12.10 4.20 -15.98
C SER A 180 12.34 5.21 -14.85
N LEU A 181 12.22 6.48 -15.19
CA LEU A 181 12.27 7.61 -14.28
C LEU A 181 10.86 8.14 -14.05
N LEU A 182 10.48 8.26 -12.78
CA LEU A 182 9.22 8.84 -12.35
C LEU A 182 9.52 10.05 -11.47
N PHE A 183 8.85 11.16 -11.75
CA PHE A 183 8.93 12.37 -10.97
C PHE A 183 7.52 12.84 -10.64
N SER A 184 7.22 13.02 -9.35
CA SER A 184 5.96 13.53 -8.86
C SER A 184 6.17 14.75 -7.96
N ILE A 185 5.31 15.75 -8.14
CA ILE A 185 5.16 16.90 -7.25
C ILE A 185 3.68 17.07 -6.96
N GLU A 186 3.31 17.15 -5.69
CA GLU A 186 1.97 17.51 -5.27
C GLU A 186 1.97 18.71 -4.31
N GLY A 187 0.93 19.53 -4.43
CA GLY A 187 0.67 20.66 -3.56
C GLY A 187 -0.79 20.69 -3.17
N HIS A 188 -1.06 20.82 -1.88
CA HIS A 188 -2.40 21.09 -1.38
C HIS A 188 -2.47 22.53 -0.89
N GLY A 189 -3.52 23.27 -1.26
CA GLY A 189 -3.61 24.70 -0.91
C GLY A 189 -3.64 24.99 0.59
N GLU A 190 -3.94 24.01 1.45
CA GLU A 190 -3.83 24.14 2.90
C GLU A 190 -2.38 23.97 3.42
N ARG A 191 -1.59 23.12 2.75
CA ARG A 191 -0.25 22.76 3.23
C ARG A 191 0.77 23.75 2.68
N LYS A 192 1.56 24.34 3.57
CA LYS A 192 2.65 25.25 3.20
C LYS A 192 3.76 24.56 2.39
N ARG A 193 3.90 23.24 2.51
CA ARG A 193 4.99 22.46 1.91
C ARG A 193 4.45 21.58 0.80
N HIS A 194 5.10 21.66 -0.36
CA HIS A 194 4.88 20.73 -1.47
C HIS A 194 5.57 19.41 -1.18
N ARG A 195 5.01 18.33 -1.73
CA ARG A 195 5.57 16.99 -1.63
C ARG A 195 6.16 16.61 -2.97
N SER A 196 7.46 16.34 -3.01
CA SER A 196 8.16 15.89 -4.23
C SER A 196 8.73 14.50 -4.04
N LYS A 197 8.74 13.74 -5.12
CA LYS A 197 9.32 12.40 -5.16
C LYS A 197 9.90 12.11 -6.53
N ALA A 198 11.05 11.47 -6.53
CA ALA A 198 11.70 10.94 -7.71
C ALA A 198 11.99 9.46 -7.50
N THR A 199 11.63 8.63 -8.46
CA THR A 199 11.90 7.18 -8.45
C THR A 199 12.57 6.79 -9.75
N LEU A 200 13.74 6.15 -9.66
CA LEU A 200 14.41 5.48 -10.76
C LEU A 200 14.30 3.98 -10.56
N ILE A 201 13.75 3.29 -11.56
CA ILE A 201 13.71 1.83 -11.60
C ILE A 201 14.58 1.38 -12.76
N HIS A 202 15.54 0.52 -12.49
CA HIS A 202 16.38 -0.12 -13.49
C HIS A 202 16.27 -1.63 -13.37
N LYS A 203 15.88 -2.28 -14.47
CA LYS A 203 15.76 -3.73 -14.57
C LYS A 203 17.07 -4.33 -15.10
N LEU A 204 17.66 -5.23 -14.34
CA LEU A 204 18.76 -6.09 -14.77
C LEU A 204 18.22 -7.51 -15.00
N THR A 205 19.03 -8.38 -15.60
CA THR A 205 18.61 -9.72 -16.02
C THR A 205 18.01 -10.56 -14.89
N ASN A 206 18.58 -10.46 -13.67
CA ASN A 206 18.17 -11.22 -12.49
C ASN A 206 17.84 -10.34 -11.27
N HIS A 207 17.88 -9.00 -11.43
CA HIS A 207 17.77 -8.05 -10.33
C HIS A 207 16.97 -6.82 -10.73
N ASP A 208 16.17 -6.30 -9.82
CA ASP A 208 15.54 -4.99 -9.96
C ASP A 208 16.24 -4.01 -9.00
N ILE A 209 16.76 -2.91 -9.54
CA ILE A 209 17.32 -1.80 -8.77
C ILE A 209 16.29 -0.68 -8.73
N THR A 210 15.95 -0.22 -7.53
CA THR A 210 15.06 0.91 -7.30
C THR A 210 15.78 1.97 -6.47
N ILE A 211 15.81 3.21 -6.96
CA ILE A 211 16.33 4.36 -6.23
C ILE A 211 15.18 5.33 -6.06
N GLU A 212 14.97 5.81 -4.84
CA GLU A 212 13.89 6.74 -4.55
C GLU A 212 14.31 7.83 -3.60
N ALA A 213 13.95 9.07 -3.94
CA ALA A 213 14.15 10.23 -3.11
C ALA A 213 12.81 10.96 -2.95
N ALA A 214 12.41 11.24 -1.72
CA ALA A 214 11.14 11.90 -1.41
C ALA A 214 11.29 12.97 -0.31
N SER A 215 10.52 14.06 -0.44
CA SER A 215 10.54 15.21 0.46
C SER A 215 9.22 16.00 0.46
N PRO A 216 8.46 15.99 1.57
CA PRO A 216 8.46 14.98 2.62
C PRO A 216 7.92 13.62 2.14
N GLU A 217 8.33 12.51 2.76
CA GLU A 217 7.77 11.19 2.49
C GLU A 217 6.72 10.79 3.53
N LEU A 218 5.66 10.12 3.09
CA LEU A 218 4.53 9.73 3.93
C LEU A 218 4.66 8.26 4.37
N PHE A 219 4.65 8.01 5.67
CA PHE A 219 4.68 6.68 6.27
C PHE A 219 3.40 6.37 7.06
N VAL A 220 3.04 5.08 7.15
CA VAL A 220 1.88 4.56 7.88
C VAL A 220 2.32 3.49 8.85
N ASP A 221 1.98 3.71 10.12
CA ASP A 221 2.22 2.80 11.23
C ASP A 221 1.17 1.67 11.28
N LYS A 222 1.43 0.55 11.98
CA LYS A 222 0.45 -0.53 12.25
C LYS A 222 -0.86 -0.01 12.86
N ASN A 223 -0.81 1.12 13.58
CA ASN A 223 -1.98 1.75 14.18
C ASN A 223 -2.84 2.52 13.17
N GLY A 224 -2.35 2.74 11.95
CA GLY A 224 -3.01 3.58 10.94
C GLY A 224 -2.69 5.07 11.08
N THR A 225 -1.74 5.44 11.95
CA THR A 225 -1.24 6.81 12.10
C THR A 225 -0.26 7.14 10.97
N TYR A 226 -0.43 8.33 10.37
CA TYR A 226 0.41 8.84 9.30
C TYR A 226 1.54 9.74 9.82
N TRP A 227 2.74 9.53 9.30
CA TRP A 227 3.96 10.25 9.66
C TRP A 227 4.56 10.90 8.40
N ASP A 228 4.77 12.22 8.42
CA ASP A 228 5.52 12.94 7.40
C ASP A 228 7.00 12.99 7.82
N VAL A 229 7.87 12.38 7.01
CA VAL A 229 9.33 12.40 7.18
C VAL A 229 9.92 13.49 6.26
N PRO A 230 10.69 14.47 6.78
CA PRO A 230 11.10 15.63 5.98
C PRO A 230 11.93 15.33 4.74
N SER A 231 12.78 14.30 4.78
CA SER A 231 13.54 13.83 3.62
C SER A 231 13.91 12.37 3.81
N SER A 232 13.70 11.59 2.75
CA SER A 232 13.94 10.16 2.71
C SER A 232 14.59 9.79 1.38
N LEU A 233 15.58 8.91 1.44
CA LEU A 233 16.32 8.39 0.29
C LEU A 233 16.49 6.88 0.49
N SER A 234 15.98 6.08 -0.44
CA SER A 234 16.16 4.63 -0.46
C SER A 234 16.85 4.16 -1.74
N LEU A 235 17.69 3.14 -1.60
CA LEU A 235 18.30 2.37 -2.67
C LEU A 235 18.04 0.91 -2.35
N ASP A 236 17.30 0.23 -3.21
CA ASP A 236 16.90 -1.16 -3.03
C ASP A 236 17.32 -2.00 -4.23
N VAL A 237 17.92 -3.15 -3.94
CA VAL A 237 18.30 -4.17 -4.92
C VAL A 237 17.61 -5.47 -4.55
N ALA A 238 16.65 -5.89 -5.36
CA ALA A 238 15.89 -7.11 -5.15
C ALA A 238 16.23 -8.15 -6.21
N SER A 239 16.45 -9.40 -5.81
CA SER A 239 16.58 -10.50 -6.77
C SER A 239 15.21 -10.87 -7.33
N LEU A 240 15.16 -11.26 -8.60
CA LEU A 240 14.00 -11.96 -9.15
C LEU A 240 13.83 -13.32 -8.47
N VAL A 241 12.61 -13.86 -8.50
CA VAL A 241 12.33 -15.19 -7.90
C VAL A 241 13.08 -16.24 -8.72
N SER A 242 14.00 -16.95 -8.07
CA SER A 242 14.63 -18.12 -8.66
C SER A 242 13.63 -19.28 -8.72
N ASP A 243 13.78 -20.20 -9.69
CA ASP A 243 13.00 -21.44 -9.77
C ASP A 243 13.06 -22.28 -8.48
N SER A 244 14.10 -22.09 -7.66
CA SER A 244 14.24 -22.73 -6.35
C SER A 244 13.37 -22.12 -5.26
N GLY A 245 12.72 -20.98 -5.48
CA GLY A 245 11.96 -20.21 -4.49
C GLY A 245 12.83 -19.33 -3.59
N LEU A 246 14.13 -19.22 -3.87
CA LEU A 246 15.04 -18.33 -3.13
C LEU A 246 14.94 -16.90 -3.63
N ARG A 247 14.91 -15.96 -2.68
CA ARG A 247 14.98 -14.53 -2.94
C ARG A 247 15.87 -13.85 -1.91
N TYR A 248 16.63 -12.86 -2.35
CA TYR A 248 17.36 -11.98 -1.47
C TYR A 248 17.15 -10.52 -1.86
N ARG A 249 17.39 -9.65 -0.89
CA ARG A 249 17.16 -8.23 -1.03
C ARG A 249 18.14 -7.45 -0.17
N PHE A 250 18.69 -6.39 -0.74
CA PHE A 250 19.59 -5.46 -0.07
C PHE A 250 19.02 -4.05 -0.21
N GLY A 251 18.98 -3.31 0.90
CA GLY A 251 18.45 -1.96 0.96
C GLY A 251 19.37 -1.03 1.73
N LEU A 252 19.54 0.19 1.23
CA LEU A 252 20.20 1.30 1.89
C LEU A 252 19.17 2.43 2.03
N HIS A 253 18.96 2.90 3.25
CA HIS A 253 17.93 3.89 3.55
C HIS A 253 18.50 5.03 4.37
N LYS A 254 18.21 6.27 3.99
CA LYS A 254 18.61 7.48 4.74
C LYS A 254 17.40 8.33 5.04
N ASN A 255 17.11 8.50 6.33
CA ASN A 255 16.12 9.45 6.82
C ASN A 255 16.80 10.71 7.38
N SER A 256 16.22 11.87 7.09
CA SER A 256 16.68 13.16 7.64
C SER A 256 15.51 13.99 8.17
N GLY A 257 15.74 14.67 9.29
CA GLY A 257 14.74 15.50 9.98
C GLY A 257 13.80 14.71 10.90
N HIS A 258 13.13 15.42 11.81
CA HIS A 258 12.22 14.80 12.78
C HIS A 258 10.87 14.46 12.14
N PRO A 259 10.41 13.20 12.23
CA PRO A 259 9.08 12.80 11.75
C PRO A 259 7.96 13.56 12.48
N GLN A 260 6.93 13.98 11.74
CA GLN A 260 5.77 14.67 12.31
C GLN A 260 4.48 13.88 12.03
N PRO A 261 3.61 13.67 13.02
CA PRO A 261 2.31 13.03 12.81
C PRO A 261 1.35 13.99 12.09
N ILE A 262 0.55 13.48 11.14
CA ILE A 262 -0.41 14.28 10.37
C ILE A 262 -1.74 14.48 11.10
N ASN A 263 -2.17 13.47 11.87
CA ASN A 263 -3.50 13.41 12.49
C ASN A 263 -3.43 13.05 13.99
N SER A 264 -2.55 13.70 14.76
CA SER A 264 -2.47 13.49 16.20
C SER A 264 -3.68 14.10 16.92
N LEU A 265 -4.70 13.29 17.17
CA LEU A 265 -5.74 13.58 18.16
C LEU A 265 -5.17 13.31 19.56
N GLY A 266 -4.22 14.14 20.00
CA GLY A 266 -3.81 14.26 21.42
C GLY A 266 -3.40 12.99 22.17
N GLY A 267 -2.77 12.01 21.51
CA GLY A 267 -2.19 10.82 22.17
C GLY A 267 -0.67 10.84 22.13
N ASP A 268 -0.03 10.32 23.18
CA ASP A 268 1.41 10.02 23.30
C ASP A 268 1.84 8.91 22.31
N ASP A 269 1.62 9.13 21.01
CA ASP A 269 2.08 8.23 19.97
C ASP A 269 3.60 8.37 19.84
N LYS A 270 4.30 7.39 20.41
CA LYS A 270 5.76 7.29 20.36
C LYS A 270 6.19 7.14 18.90
N ILE A 271 7.04 8.05 18.43
CA ILE A 271 7.61 8.02 17.08
C ILE A 271 8.25 6.64 16.83
N PRO A 272 7.89 5.95 15.72
CA PRO A 272 8.51 4.69 15.38
C PRO A 272 10.02 4.82 15.27
N SER A 273 10.74 3.92 15.95
CA SER A 273 12.20 3.90 15.93
C SER A 273 12.76 3.61 14.56
N ALA A 274 11.98 3.26 13.53
CA ALA A 274 12.47 3.11 12.16
C ALA A 274 12.53 4.44 11.38
N LEU A 275 11.79 5.47 11.82
CA LEU A 275 11.61 6.73 11.07
C LEU A 275 12.55 7.87 11.50
N MET A 276 13.12 7.84 12.70
CA MET A 276 14.07 8.86 13.14
C MET A 276 15.29 8.97 12.20
N PRO A 277 15.97 10.13 12.17
CA PRO A 277 17.12 10.37 11.31
C PRO A 277 18.22 9.33 11.43
N GLY A 278 18.85 8.99 10.30
CA GLY A 278 19.97 8.08 10.25
C GLY A 278 20.10 7.34 8.93
N LEU A 279 21.21 6.63 8.76
CA LEU A 279 21.46 5.71 7.67
C LEU A 279 21.20 4.28 8.16
N CYS A 280 20.44 3.50 7.41
CA CYS A 280 20.15 2.10 7.67
C CYS A 280 20.61 1.29 6.48
N THR A 281 21.34 0.22 6.73
CA THR A 281 21.58 -0.84 5.75
C THR A 281 20.77 -2.04 6.18
N LYS A 282 20.09 -2.69 5.24
CA LYS A 282 19.28 -3.87 5.51
C LYS A 282 19.52 -4.94 4.45
N ALA A 283 19.67 -6.17 4.88
CA ALA A 283 19.66 -7.33 4.00
C ALA A 283 18.60 -8.31 4.47
N ALA A 284 17.95 -8.98 3.54
CA ALA A 284 17.03 -10.06 3.83
C ALA A 284 17.15 -11.17 2.80
N PHE A 285 16.86 -12.39 3.25
CA PHE A 285 16.72 -13.55 2.39
C PHE A 285 15.43 -14.28 2.78
N SER A 286 14.78 -14.88 1.79
CA SER A 286 13.61 -15.70 1.99
C SER A 286 13.63 -16.93 1.10
N TYR A 287 12.99 -17.97 1.60
CA TYR A 287 12.70 -19.20 0.88
C TYR A 287 11.19 -19.40 0.88
N GLU A 288 10.62 -19.42 -0.32
CA GLU A 288 9.20 -19.63 -0.55
C GLU A 288 8.96 -21.03 -1.13
N LYS A 289 7.93 -21.72 -0.64
CA LYS A 289 7.50 -23.01 -1.17
C LYS A 289 5.98 -23.14 -1.11
N GLY A 290 5.40 -23.60 -2.20
CA GLY A 290 3.97 -23.90 -2.30
C GLY A 290 3.71 -25.32 -2.77
N ARG A 291 2.59 -25.89 -2.33
CA ARG A 291 2.07 -27.17 -2.82
C ARG A 291 0.56 -27.05 -3.03
N ASP A 292 0.10 -27.45 -4.20
CA ASP A 292 -1.32 -27.61 -4.47
C ASP A 292 -1.76 -29.00 -4.00
N PHE A 293 -2.82 -29.06 -3.20
CA PHE A 293 -3.51 -30.31 -2.88
C PHE A 293 -4.41 -30.74 -4.04
N TRP A 294 -5.09 -29.76 -4.63
CA TRP A 294 -6.01 -29.97 -5.72
C TRP A 294 -5.99 -28.75 -6.64
N ARG A 295 -6.02 -28.98 -7.95
CA ARG A 295 -6.20 -27.94 -8.95
C ARG A 295 -6.83 -28.53 -10.20
N GLU A 296 -7.92 -27.94 -10.63
CA GLU A 296 -8.54 -28.29 -11.91
C GLU A 296 -7.88 -27.48 -13.03
N LYS A 297 -6.92 -28.09 -13.74
CA LYS A 297 -6.30 -27.48 -14.92
C LYS A 297 -7.16 -27.76 -16.14
N GLU A 298 -7.43 -26.74 -16.95
CA GLU A 298 -8.08 -26.95 -18.23
C GLU A 298 -7.23 -27.82 -19.16
N LYS A 299 -7.88 -28.73 -19.90
CA LYS A 299 -7.20 -29.55 -20.90
C LYS A 299 -6.71 -28.65 -22.03
N LYS A 300 -5.49 -28.93 -22.53
CA LYS A 300 -4.83 -28.13 -23.59
C LYS A 300 -5.67 -28.01 -24.88
N ASP A 301 -6.55 -28.97 -25.14
CA ASP A 301 -7.44 -28.97 -26.31
C ASP A 301 -8.61 -27.98 -26.16
N ASP A 302 -9.06 -27.71 -24.92
CA ASP A 302 -10.09 -26.71 -24.62
C ASP A 302 -9.47 -25.30 -24.57
N ALA A 303 -8.24 -25.16 -24.05
CA ALA A 303 -7.50 -23.90 -24.05
C ALA A 303 -7.27 -23.31 -25.46
N ARG A 304 -7.06 -24.18 -26.48
CA ARG A 304 -6.96 -23.77 -27.89
C ARG A 304 -8.29 -23.33 -28.51
N LYS A 305 -9.43 -23.79 -27.97
CA LYS A 305 -10.76 -23.31 -28.37
C LYS A 305 -11.03 -21.92 -27.79
N PHE A 306 -10.66 -21.69 -26.53
CA PHE A 306 -10.84 -20.39 -25.85
C PHE A 306 -10.12 -19.22 -26.53
N GLU A 307 -8.99 -19.46 -27.21
CA GLU A 307 -8.27 -18.42 -27.95
C GLU A 307 -9.06 -17.89 -29.18
N LYS A 308 -10.05 -18.67 -29.64
CA LYS A 308 -10.96 -18.32 -30.76
C LYS A 308 -12.39 -18.01 -30.32
N GLU A 309 -12.72 -18.25 -29.06
CA GLU A 309 -14.06 -17.99 -28.52
C GLU A 309 -14.22 -16.51 -28.17
N PRO A 310 -15.45 -15.99 -28.30
CA PRO A 310 -15.70 -14.59 -28.01
C PRO A 310 -15.50 -14.25 -26.52
N PRO A 311 -15.18 -12.99 -26.18
CA PRO A 311 -14.76 -12.58 -24.82
C PRO A 311 -15.74 -12.90 -23.69
N TRP A 312 -17.01 -13.16 -24.01
CA TRP A 312 -18.03 -13.51 -23.04
C TRP A 312 -18.01 -14.98 -22.59
N LEU A 313 -17.28 -15.87 -23.28
CA LEU A 313 -17.07 -17.26 -22.83
C LEU A 313 -15.84 -17.43 -21.92
N ALA A 314 -14.96 -16.42 -21.85
CA ALA A 314 -13.79 -16.43 -20.97
C ALA A 314 -14.16 -16.11 -19.52
N SER A 315 -13.36 -16.61 -18.57
CA SER A 315 -13.48 -16.20 -17.16
C SER A 315 -13.34 -14.69 -17.03
N TYR A 316 -14.04 -14.11 -16.06
CA TYR A 316 -13.97 -12.68 -15.78
C TYR A 316 -12.56 -12.23 -15.36
N ASP A 317 -11.81 -13.13 -14.73
CA ASP A 317 -10.38 -12.97 -14.41
C ASP A 317 -9.63 -14.25 -14.80
N GLU A 318 -8.55 -14.10 -15.56
CA GLU A 318 -7.69 -15.22 -16.00
C GLU A 318 -7.00 -15.91 -14.80
N ARG A 319 -6.77 -15.20 -13.69
CA ARG A 319 -6.15 -15.78 -12.47
C ARG A 319 -7.07 -16.68 -11.68
N LEU A 320 -8.37 -16.39 -11.73
CA LEU A 320 -9.40 -17.11 -10.99
C LEU A 320 -10.04 -18.21 -11.86
N LYS A 321 -9.46 -18.48 -13.03
CA LYS A 321 -9.93 -19.49 -13.96
C LYS A 321 -9.75 -20.92 -13.44
N GLU A 322 -8.72 -21.16 -12.64
CA GLU A 322 -8.37 -22.49 -12.12
C GLU A 322 -8.75 -22.61 -10.64
N PRO A 323 -9.85 -23.31 -10.29
CA PRO A 323 -10.17 -23.58 -8.90
C PRO A 323 -9.09 -24.49 -8.31
N HIS A 324 -8.68 -24.16 -7.08
CA HIS A 324 -7.57 -24.84 -6.44
C HIS A 324 -7.65 -24.79 -4.92
N ALA A 325 -7.01 -25.78 -4.30
CA ALA A 325 -6.70 -25.80 -2.88
C ALA A 325 -5.18 -25.91 -2.75
N SER A 326 -4.53 -24.90 -2.15
CA SER A 326 -3.08 -24.82 -2.03
C SER A 326 -2.65 -24.40 -0.63
N ILE A 327 -1.46 -24.88 -0.24
CA ILE A 327 -0.74 -24.41 0.93
C ILE A 327 0.59 -23.84 0.47
N SER A 328 0.91 -22.65 0.94
CA SER A 328 2.18 -21.99 0.67
C SER A 328 2.79 -21.46 1.96
N GLY A 329 4.11 -21.39 2.00
CA GLY A 329 4.84 -20.87 3.14
C GLY A 329 6.10 -20.14 2.70
N ILE A 330 6.45 -19.13 3.48
CA ILE A 330 7.69 -18.37 3.35
C ILE A 330 8.38 -18.36 4.71
N ILE A 331 9.69 -18.56 4.69
CA ILE A 331 10.56 -18.36 5.86
C ILE A 331 11.75 -17.52 5.43
N GLY A 332 12.16 -16.58 6.26
CA GLY A 332 13.27 -15.70 5.93
C GLY A 332 13.95 -15.09 7.14
N GLY A 333 15.12 -14.53 6.88
CA GLY A 333 15.90 -13.76 7.84
C GLY A 333 16.14 -12.36 7.32
N SER A 334 16.20 -11.39 8.23
CA SER A 334 16.62 -10.03 7.93
C SER A 334 17.66 -9.55 8.95
N CYS A 335 18.63 -8.78 8.48
CA CYS A 335 19.58 -8.08 9.33
C CYS A 335 19.59 -6.60 8.93
N ALA A 336 19.63 -5.71 9.92
CA ALA A 336 19.73 -4.29 9.71
C ALA A 336 20.85 -3.70 10.58
N ALA A 337 21.64 -2.79 10.00
CA ALA A 337 22.65 -2.03 10.71
C ALA A 337 22.39 -0.54 10.53
N TRP A 338 22.44 0.19 11.62
CA TRP A 338 22.14 1.61 11.72
C TRP A 338 23.42 2.41 11.93
N PHE A 339 23.67 3.37 11.05
CA PHE A 339 24.84 4.23 11.05
C PHE A 339 24.40 5.69 11.10
N GLY A 340 24.85 6.42 12.11
CA GLY A 340 24.48 7.81 12.27
C GLY A 340 23.02 7.98 12.68
N GLY A 341 22.83 8.81 13.68
CA GLY A 341 21.57 9.01 14.38
C GLY A 341 21.97 9.64 15.68
N ILE A 342 21.54 10.88 15.89
CA ILE A 342 21.94 11.68 17.04
C ILE A 342 21.57 10.87 18.29
N HIS A 343 22.58 10.23 18.89
CA HIS A 343 22.57 9.95 20.31
C HIS A 343 22.40 11.32 20.95
N GLY A 344 21.49 11.45 21.91
CA GLY A 344 21.46 12.61 22.79
C GLY A 344 22.77 12.69 23.56
N LYS A 345 23.80 13.23 22.91
CA LYS A 345 25.07 13.67 23.48
C LYS A 345 25.31 15.07 22.93
N ASP A 346 24.98 16.03 23.79
CA ASP A 346 25.59 17.35 23.89
C ASP A 346 25.71 18.15 22.60
N VAL A 347 24.65 18.91 22.27
CA VAL A 347 24.89 20.24 21.70
C VAL A 347 25.39 21.11 22.85
N ASN A 348 26.70 21.05 23.08
CA ASN A 348 27.40 22.01 23.93
C ASN A 348 27.38 23.35 23.18
N LEU A 349 26.27 24.10 23.28
CA LEU A 349 26.24 25.50 22.92
C LEU A 349 26.82 26.25 24.12
N GLU A 350 28.12 26.51 24.08
CA GLU A 350 28.75 27.41 25.03
C GLU A 350 28.02 28.76 25.05
N SER A 351 27.61 29.12 26.27
CA SER A 351 27.35 30.47 26.75
C SER A 351 26.09 31.21 26.25
N LYS A 352 25.05 31.20 27.09
CA LYS A 352 24.61 32.43 27.77
C LYS A 352 23.78 32.12 29.02
N ARG A 353 24.36 32.47 30.17
CA ARG A 353 23.73 32.62 31.48
C ARG A 353 22.47 33.50 31.36
N GLY A 354 21.36 33.06 31.95
CA GLY A 354 20.17 33.90 32.13
C GLY A 354 18.91 33.16 32.58
N SER A 355 18.86 32.79 33.86
CA SER A 355 17.69 32.66 34.75
C SER A 355 16.27 32.54 34.14
N GLY A 356 15.57 31.43 34.42
CA GLY A 356 14.11 31.41 34.51
C GLY A 356 13.42 30.13 34.03
N MET A 357 12.78 29.43 34.97
CA MET A 357 11.72 28.42 34.82
C MET A 357 12.05 27.11 34.06
N THR A 358 12.23 26.05 34.84
CA THR A 358 12.33 24.65 34.39
C THR A 358 11.00 24.14 33.83
N ASP A 359 10.86 24.12 32.50
CA ASP A 359 9.99 23.17 31.81
C ASP A 359 10.86 21.99 31.34
N GLN A 360 10.74 20.88 32.06
CA GLN A 360 11.41 19.62 31.73
C GLN A 360 10.79 19.04 30.45
N SER A 361 11.37 19.32 29.28
CA SER A 361 11.04 18.57 28.06
C SER A 361 11.63 17.17 28.14
N LEU A 362 10.83 16.22 28.62
CA LEU A 362 11.11 14.78 28.63
C LEU A 362 11.10 14.20 27.20
N THR A 363 12.08 14.53 26.37
CA THR A 363 12.41 13.69 25.21
C THR A 363 13.25 12.52 25.69
N ALA A 364 12.59 11.48 26.18
CA ALA A 364 13.22 10.18 26.42
C ALA A 364 13.87 9.70 25.11
N GLY A 365 15.20 9.67 25.07
CA GLY A 365 15.96 9.17 23.93
C GLY A 365 15.50 7.76 23.58
N ILE A 366 15.03 7.58 22.35
CA ILE A 366 14.70 6.24 21.84
C ILE A 366 16.05 5.57 21.55
N GLU A 367 16.51 4.73 22.47
CA GLU A 367 17.69 3.88 22.25
C GLU A 367 17.41 2.96 21.05
N ARG A 368 18.16 3.18 19.97
CA ARG A 368 18.16 2.33 18.78
C ARG A 368 19.37 1.42 18.86
N ASN A 369 19.14 0.12 18.75
CA ASN A 369 20.25 -0.83 18.63
C ASN A 369 20.96 -0.60 17.29
N PRO A 370 22.30 -0.48 17.29
CA PRO A 370 23.08 -0.25 16.08
C PRO A 370 23.01 -1.42 15.10
N PHE A 371 22.67 -2.62 15.59
CA PHE A 371 22.48 -3.82 14.80
C PHE A 371 21.23 -4.56 15.27
N SER A 372 20.43 -5.04 14.33
CA SER A 372 19.29 -5.93 14.59
C SER A 372 19.29 -7.10 13.61
N ALA A 373 18.95 -8.27 14.10
CA ALA A 373 18.73 -9.46 13.29
C ALA A 373 17.41 -10.10 13.72
N ASP A 374 16.58 -10.46 12.74
CA ASP A 374 15.26 -11.03 12.96
C ASP A 374 14.96 -12.11 11.93
N MET A 375 14.07 -13.03 12.28
CA MET A 375 13.55 -14.04 11.36
C MET A 375 12.04 -13.92 11.28
N PHE A 376 11.50 -14.01 10.08
CA PHE A 376 10.06 -13.94 9.82
C PHE A 376 9.58 -15.21 9.14
N GLY A 377 8.30 -15.52 9.30
CA GLY A 377 7.66 -16.64 8.65
C GLY A 377 6.19 -16.36 8.40
N SER A 378 5.67 -16.88 7.29
CA SER A 378 4.24 -16.84 7.01
C SER A 378 3.78 -18.13 6.35
N ILE A 379 2.59 -18.59 6.71
CA ILE A 379 1.94 -19.75 6.12
C ILE A 379 0.57 -19.30 5.61
N CYS A 380 0.26 -19.61 4.35
CA CYS A 380 -1.02 -19.30 3.72
C CYS A 380 -1.68 -20.59 3.24
N TYR A 381 -2.97 -20.72 3.51
CA TYR A 381 -3.85 -21.73 2.94
C TYR A 381 -4.90 -21.05 2.10
N THR A 382 -4.97 -21.41 0.81
CA THR A 382 -5.91 -20.84 -0.15
C THR A 382 -6.83 -21.93 -0.65
N LEU A 383 -8.13 -21.68 -0.54
CA LEU A 383 -9.19 -22.52 -1.09
C LEU A 383 -10.05 -21.66 -2.02
N GLN A 384 -10.03 -21.98 -3.30
CA GLN A 384 -10.88 -21.36 -4.31
C GLN A 384 -11.84 -22.39 -4.89
N HIS A 385 -13.12 -22.08 -4.82
CA HIS A 385 -14.21 -22.75 -5.50
C HIS A 385 -14.67 -21.92 -6.70
N GLY A 386 -14.94 -22.60 -7.82
CA GLY A 386 -15.42 -21.99 -9.06
C GLY A 386 -14.36 -21.40 -9.98
N LYS A 387 -14.78 -21.18 -11.23
CA LYS A 387 -13.96 -20.72 -12.37
C LYS A 387 -14.17 -19.25 -12.70
N PHE A 388 -15.07 -18.58 -11.97
CA PHE A 388 -15.42 -17.18 -12.15
C PHE A 388 -15.78 -16.83 -13.62
N LYS A 389 -16.63 -17.67 -14.20
CA LYS A 389 -17.16 -17.61 -15.56
C LYS A 389 -18.64 -17.30 -15.56
N ASP A 390 -19.41 -17.94 -14.68
CA ASP A 390 -20.85 -17.80 -14.65
C ASP A 390 -21.27 -16.49 -13.95
N ASP A 391 -22.48 -16.02 -14.25
CA ASP A 391 -22.96 -14.72 -13.79
C ASP A 391 -23.27 -14.71 -12.28
N PHE A 392 -23.49 -15.86 -11.64
CA PHE A 392 -23.86 -15.89 -10.23
C PHE A 392 -23.29 -17.12 -9.52
N ASN A 393 -22.85 -16.92 -8.27
CA ASN A 393 -22.43 -17.97 -7.35
C ASN A 393 -21.39 -18.96 -7.91
N ASP A 394 -20.51 -18.49 -8.78
CA ASP A 394 -19.41 -19.29 -9.30
C ASP A 394 -18.23 -19.19 -8.34
N LEU A 395 -17.77 -17.97 -8.05
CA LEU A 395 -16.55 -17.77 -7.27
C LEU A 395 -16.82 -17.60 -5.77
N THR A 396 -16.24 -18.51 -4.99
CA THR A 396 -16.02 -18.36 -3.55
C THR A 396 -14.58 -18.71 -3.24
N ARG A 397 -13.86 -17.80 -2.58
CA ARG A 397 -12.46 -18.02 -2.18
C ARG A 397 -12.24 -17.62 -0.73
N LEU A 398 -11.49 -18.47 -0.05
CA LEU A 398 -11.05 -18.30 1.32
C LEU A 398 -9.53 -18.41 1.37
N ASP A 399 -8.85 -17.34 1.79
CA ASP A 399 -7.44 -17.40 2.14
C ASP A 399 -7.27 -17.21 3.65
N ALA A 400 -6.56 -18.12 4.29
CA ALA A 400 -6.17 -18.02 5.69
C ALA A 400 -4.66 -17.95 5.80
N ARG A 401 -4.15 -16.84 6.32
CA ARG A 401 -2.72 -16.55 6.39
C ARG A 401 -2.29 -16.28 7.83
N LEU A 402 -1.29 -17.00 8.30
CA LEU A 402 -0.67 -16.81 9.60
C LEU A 402 0.69 -16.14 9.44
N ASP A 403 0.84 -14.93 9.95
CA ASP A 403 2.07 -14.14 9.92
C ASP A 403 2.76 -14.13 11.27
N ILE A 404 4.06 -14.40 11.26
CA ILE A 404 4.97 -14.29 12.40
C ILE A 404 6.06 -13.29 12.01
N SER A 405 5.95 -12.07 12.55
CA SER A 405 6.89 -10.98 12.24
C SER A 405 8.29 -11.21 12.82
N SER A 406 8.38 -11.82 14.01
CA SER A 406 9.65 -12.15 14.67
C SER A 406 9.59 -13.51 15.35
N ILE A 407 10.27 -14.50 14.78
CA ILE A 407 10.37 -15.86 15.34
C ILE A 407 11.09 -15.85 16.71
N PRO A 408 12.20 -15.12 16.92
CA PRO A 408 12.83 -15.05 18.25
C PRO A 408 11.92 -14.43 19.31
N ALA A 409 11.20 -13.35 18.98
CA ALA A 409 10.25 -12.73 19.90
C ALA A 409 9.07 -13.66 20.19
N PHE A 410 8.56 -14.37 19.18
CA PHE A 410 7.51 -15.36 19.32
C PHE A 410 7.92 -16.53 20.23
N ILE A 411 9.09 -17.14 20.01
CA ILE A 411 9.60 -18.23 20.86
C ILE A 411 9.76 -17.76 22.30
N ARG A 412 10.32 -16.56 22.53
CA ARG A 412 10.40 -15.99 23.88
C ARG A 412 9.01 -15.79 24.48
N GLY A 413 8.07 -15.22 23.72
CA GLY A 413 6.68 -15.06 24.12
C GLY A 413 6.03 -16.38 24.55
N VAL A 414 6.12 -17.42 23.72
CA VAL A 414 5.58 -18.76 24.03
C VAL A 414 6.29 -19.39 25.22
N SER A 415 7.61 -19.24 25.34
CA SER A 415 8.36 -19.78 26.49
C SER A 415 7.95 -19.11 27.80
N HIS A 416 7.67 -17.80 27.77
CA HIS A 416 7.13 -17.06 28.90
C HIS A 416 5.70 -17.51 29.23
N LEU A 417 4.84 -17.70 28.22
CA LEU A 417 3.48 -18.21 28.43
C LEU A 417 3.48 -19.60 29.08
N MET A 418 4.35 -20.50 28.62
CA MET A 418 4.51 -21.81 29.24
C MET A 418 5.03 -21.66 30.67
N SER A 419 6.04 -20.82 30.93
CA SER A 419 6.56 -20.62 32.28
C SER A 419 5.54 -19.99 33.24
N ASP A 420 4.68 -19.09 32.74
CA ASP A 420 3.63 -18.42 33.50
C ASP A 420 2.38 -19.30 33.67
N ALA A 421 2.20 -20.34 32.86
CA ALA A 421 1.23 -21.40 33.14
C ALA A 421 1.68 -22.30 34.31
N PHE A 422 2.99 -22.41 34.55
CA PHE A 422 3.57 -23.20 35.63
C PHE A 422 4.03 -22.37 36.85
N ARG A 423 3.95 -21.04 36.82
CA ARG A 423 4.31 -20.12 37.91
C ARG A 423 3.24 -19.03 38.07
N SER A 424 3.14 -18.41 39.25
CA SER A 424 2.18 -17.32 39.47
C SER A 424 2.34 -16.20 38.44
N PRO A 425 1.24 -15.67 37.86
CA PRO A 425 1.30 -14.72 36.75
C PRO A 425 2.00 -13.42 37.16
N VAL A 426 3.08 -13.06 36.46
CA VAL A 426 3.77 -11.78 36.60
C VAL A 426 3.31 -10.87 35.47
N GLU A 427 2.76 -9.70 35.81
CA GLU A 427 2.32 -8.71 34.82
C GLU A 427 3.54 -8.13 34.09
N ARG A 428 3.71 -8.50 32.81
CA ARG A 428 4.84 -8.05 31.98
C ARG A 428 4.35 -7.38 30.70
N LYS A 429 5.12 -6.39 30.26
CA LYS A 429 4.89 -5.67 29.01
C LYS A 429 5.09 -6.63 27.82
N VAL A 430 4.00 -7.01 27.15
CA VAL A 430 4.02 -7.92 26.01
C VAL A 430 4.64 -7.22 24.80
N ASN A 431 5.65 -7.86 24.19
CA ASN A 431 6.23 -7.38 22.95
C ASN A 431 5.21 -7.63 21.80
N PRO A 432 4.75 -6.59 21.07
CA PRO A 432 3.78 -6.77 19.98
C PRO A 432 4.31 -7.59 18.80
N LEU A 433 5.64 -7.78 18.70
CA LEU A 433 6.28 -8.65 17.71
C LEU A 433 6.22 -10.14 18.09
N ALA A 434 5.86 -10.46 19.33
CA ALA A 434 5.80 -11.83 19.83
C ALA A 434 4.45 -12.51 19.58
N SER A 435 3.41 -11.77 19.17
CA SER A 435 2.09 -12.35 18.88
C SER A 435 1.95 -12.72 17.40
N PRO A 436 1.51 -13.95 17.08
CA PRO A 436 1.17 -14.31 15.72
C PRO A 436 -0.08 -13.54 15.28
N ARG A 437 -0.19 -13.29 13.98
CA ARG A 437 -1.32 -12.56 13.38
C ARG A 437 -1.98 -13.43 12.32
N LEU A 438 -3.29 -13.63 12.45
CA LEU A 438 -4.08 -14.36 11.46
C LEU A 438 -4.81 -13.37 10.56
N THR A 439 -4.49 -13.37 9.28
CA THR A 439 -5.23 -12.64 8.25
C THR A 439 -6.17 -13.61 7.54
N LEU A 440 -7.46 -13.32 7.57
CA LEU A 440 -8.51 -14.06 6.87
C LEU A 440 -9.03 -13.20 5.73
N ILE A 441 -9.02 -13.74 4.52
CA ILE A 441 -9.52 -13.09 3.31
C ILE A 441 -10.67 -13.94 2.80
N LEU A 442 -11.86 -13.36 2.78
CA LEU A 442 -13.04 -13.96 2.17
C LEU A 442 -13.38 -13.18 0.90
N GLN A 443 -13.48 -13.89 -0.22
CA GLN A 443 -13.82 -13.32 -1.50
C GLN A 443 -15.02 -14.07 -2.09
N GLN A 444 -16.10 -13.36 -2.37
CA GLN A 444 -17.37 -13.91 -2.83
C GLN A 444 -17.88 -13.12 -4.04
N GLN A 445 -18.24 -13.82 -5.10
CA GLN A 445 -18.94 -13.22 -6.23
C GLN A 445 -20.35 -12.77 -5.82
N VAL A 446 -20.67 -11.53 -6.16
CA VAL A 446 -22.00 -10.95 -5.93
C VAL A 446 -22.86 -11.14 -7.17
N ALA A 447 -22.40 -10.63 -8.31
CA ALA A 447 -23.11 -10.70 -9.59
C ALA A 447 -22.15 -10.40 -10.75
N GLY A 448 -22.17 -11.23 -11.78
CA GLY A 448 -21.31 -11.19 -12.95
C GLY A 448 -19.85 -10.90 -12.60
N PRO A 449 -19.25 -9.81 -13.11
CA PRO A 449 -17.85 -9.43 -12.84
C PRO A 449 -17.60 -8.85 -11.45
N ILE A 450 -18.64 -8.70 -10.61
CA ILE A 450 -18.56 -8.02 -9.32
C ILE A 450 -18.25 -9.03 -8.23
N VAL A 451 -17.16 -8.77 -7.51
CA VAL A 451 -16.67 -9.59 -6.42
C VAL A 451 -16.48 -8.75 -5.17
N PHE A 452 -17.13 -9.16 -4.09
CA PHE A 452 -16.97 -8.58 -2.77
C PHE A 452 -15.90 -9.34 -2.00
N ARG A 453 -14.97 -8.61 -1.39
CA ARG A 453 -13.87 -9.18 -0.64
C ARG A 453 -13.74 -8.49 0.72
N VAL A 454 -13.63 -9.30 1.76
CA VAL A 454 -13.44 -8.87 3.14
C VAL A 454 -12.13 -9.42 3.64
N ASP A 455 -11.24 -8.52 4.04
CA ASP A 455 -9.99 -8.87 4.68
C ASP A 455 -10.12 -8.55 6.17
N SER A 456 -9.75 -9.47 7.03
CA SER A 456 -9.80 -9.28 8.48
C SER A 456 -8.51 -9.78 9.11
N ARG A 457 -7.91 -8.96 9.97
CA ARG A 457 -6.73 -9.35 10.73
C ARG A 457 -7.09 -9.51 12.19
N VAL A 458 -6.78 -10.69 12.70
CA VAL A 458 -6.97 -11.08 14.10
C VAL A 458 -5.61 -11.19 14.75
N ALA A 459 -5.43 -10.46 15.86
CA ALA A 459 -4.23 -10.54 16.67
C ALA A 459 -4.51 -11.37 17.92
N PHE A 460 -3.56 -12.22 18.28
CA PHE A 460 -3.61 -13.01 19.51
C PHE A 460 -2.76 -12.30 20.57
N THR A 461 -3.34 -11.37 21.34
CA THR A 461 -2.62 -10.75 22.47
C THR A 461 -2.72 -11.61 23.73
N ALA A 462 -1.59 -11.78 24.39
CA ALA A 462 -1.52 -12.25 25.77
C ALA A 462 -1.73 -11.09 26.75
N SER A 463 -2.89 -10.45 26.78
CA SER A 463 -3.18 -9.46 27.84
C SER A 463 -3.66 -10.16 29.12
N SER A 464 -3.26 -9.62 30.27
CA SER A 464 -2.97 -10.29 31.55
C SER A 464 -4.07 -11.11 32.25
N ARG A 465 -5.23 -11.36 31.65
CA ARG A 465 -6.26 -12.22 32.27
C ARG A 465 -7.02 -13.17 31.35
N LYS A 466 -7.11 -12.93 30.03
CA LYS A 466 -7.80 -13.84 29.09
C LYS A 466 -7.20 -13.74 27.69
N HIS A 467 -6.79 -14.87 27.12
CA HIS A 467 -6.31 -15.00 25.75
C HIS A 467 -7.46 -14.90 24.75
N VAL A 468 -8.04 -13.71 24.61
CA VAL A 468 -9.15 -13.48 23.68
C VAL A 468 -8.59 -12.95 22.36
N PRO A 469 -8.79 -13.66 21.23
CA PRO A 469 -8.48 -13.09 19.93
C PRO A 469 -9.34 -11.85 19.69
N TYR A 470 -8.73 -10.76 19.25
CA TYR A 470 -9.46 -9.55 18.87
C TYR A 470 -9.13 -9.16 17.43
N ILE A 471 -10.10 -8.53 16.77
CA ILE A 471 -9.96 -8.03 15.40
C ILE A 471 -9.15 -6.73 15.47
N GLU A 472 -7.96 -6.73 14.89
CA GLU A 472 -7.04 -5.58 14.86
C GLU A 472 -7.39 -4.60 13.74
N ASP A 473 -7.80 -5.13 12.59
CA ASP A 473 -8.14 -4.35 11.40
C ASP A 473 -9.09 -5.15 10.50
N THR A 474 -9.88 -4.44 9.71
CA THR A 474 -10.81 -5.01 8.72
C THR A 474 -10.81 -4.10 7.50
N MET A 475 -10.83 -4.67 6.31
CA MET A 475 -10.95 -3.92 5.07
C MET A 475 -12.03 -4.53 4.21
N TYR A 476 -12.93 -3.69 3.74
CA TYR A 476 -13.98 -4.07 2.81
C TYR A 476 -13.57 -3.63 1.42
N SER A 477 -13.76 -4.49 0.44
CA SER A 477 -13.44 -4.18 -0.93
C SER A 477 -14.48 -4.74 -1.90
N LEU A 478 -14.74 -3.97 -2.94
CA LEU A 478 -15.63 -4.30 -4.04
C LEU A 478 -14.81 -4.19 -5.31
N SER A 479 -14.70 -5.29 -6.03
CA SER A 479 -13.94 -5.38 -7.26
C SER A 479 -14.84 -5.63 -8.46
N TYR A 480 -14.50 -5.00 -9.58
CA TYR A 480 -15.12 -5.23 -10.88
C TYR A 480 -14.04 -5.71 -11.85
N SER A 481 -14.13 -6.96 -12.27
CA SER A 481 -13.15 -7.58 -13.17
C SER A 481 -13.46 -7.26 -14.63
N LEU A 482 -12.43 -6.76 -15.34
CA LEU A 482 -12.53 -6.36 -16.74
C LEU A 482 -12.02 -7.49 -17.64
N ARG A 483 -12.95 -8.25 -18.25
CA ARG A 483 -12.65 -9.33 -19.22
C ARG A 483 -11.65 -8.90 -20.32
N ILE A 484 -11.77 -7.66 -20.81
CA ILE A 484 -10.91 -7.12 -21.88
C ILE A 484 -9.44 -7.03 -21.44
N LEU A 485 -9.18 -6.77 -20.15
CA LEU A 485 -7.84 -6.62 -19.60
C LEU A 485 -7.28 -7.92 -19.04
N ARG A 486 -7.92 -9.07 -19.31
CA ARG A 486 -7.62 -10.44 -18.84
C ARG A 486 -7.63 -10.63 -17.32
N SER A 487 -6.85 -9.83 -16.59
CA SER A 487 -6.75 -9.82 -15.13
C SER A 487 -6.78 -8.39 -14.55
N GLY A 488 -7.20 -7.41 -15.36
CA GLY A 488 -7.41 -6.05 -14.90
C GLY A 488 -8.69 -5.95 -14.08
N LYS A 489 -8.63 -5.30 -12.90
CA LYS A 489 -9.80 -5.08 -12.04
C LYS A 489 -9.84 -3.66 -11.50
N ILE A 490 -11.04 -3.11 -11.39
CA ILE A 490 -11.30 -1.86 -10.66
C ILE A 490 -11.66 -2.27 -9.23
N LEU A 491 -10.92 -1.78 -8.24
CA LEU A 491 -11.10 -2.10 -6.83
C LEU A 491 -11.49 -0.85 -6.06
N ALA A 492 -12.69 -0.83 -5.49
CA ALA A 492 -13.07 0.16 -4.48
C ALA A 492 -12.89 -0.47 -3.10
N TRP A 493 -12.08 0.14 -2.23
CA TRP A 493 -11.86 -0.36 -0.88
C TRP A 493 -12.17 0.68 0.19
N TYR A 494 -12.49 0.20 1.39
CA TYR A 494 -12.75 0.99 2.58
C TYR A 494 -12.12 0.34 3.81
N SER A 495 -11.35 1.11 4.58
CA SER A 495 -10.76 0.71 5.85
C SER A 495 -11.41 1.50 6.99
N PRO A 496 -12.25 0.88 7.83
CA PRO A 496 -12.85 1.51 9.00
C PRO A 496 -11.81 2.04 10.00
N LYS A 497 -10.70 1.31 10.20
CA LYS A 497 -9.63 1.71 11.14
C LYS A 497 -9.00 3.04 10.74
N ARG A 498 -8.68 3.20 9.46
CA ARG A 498 -8.09 4.43 8.91
C ARG A 498 -9.13 5.50 8.58
N LYS A 499 -10.42 5.13 8.47
CA LYS A 499 -11.50 5.94 7.93
C LYS A 499 -11.15 6.44 6.52
N GLU A 500 -10.67 5.54 5.67
CA GLU A 500 -10.20 5.85 4.32
C GLU A 500 -10.87 4.95 3.29
N ALA A 501 -11.18 5.53 2.12
CA ALA A 501 -11.68 4.81 0.97
C ALA A 501 -11.02 5.32 -0.32
N MET A 502 -10.72 4.41 -1.24
CA MET A 502 -10.20 4.79 -2.55
C MET A 502 -10.64 3.77 -3.61
N VAL A 503 -10.80 4.25 -4.84
CA VAL A 503 -10.99 3.40 -6.03
C VAL A 503 -9.68 3.30 -6.78
N GLU A 504 -9.23 2.10 -7.11
CA GLU A 504 -7.97 1.79 -7.78
C GLU A 504 -8.17 0.94 -9.02
N LEU A 505 -7.30 1.14 -10.00
CA LEU A 505 -7.19 0.24 -11.13
C LEU A 505 -5.97 -0.64 -10.91
N ARG A 506 -6.20 -1.95 -10.83
CA ARG A 506 -5.14 -2.96 -10.73
C ARG A 506 -5.04 -3.66 -12.07
N ILE A 507 -3.94 -3.42 -12.78
CA ILE A 507 -3.61 -4.08 -14.04
C ILE A 507 -2.29 -4.83 -13.83
N PHE A 508 -2.19 -6.04 -14.37
CA PHE A 508 -0.94 -6.81 -14.39
C PHE A 508 -0.30 -6.96 -13.00
N GLU A 509 -1.04 -7.51 -12.02
CA GLU A 509 -0.54 -7.79 -10.65
C GLU A 509 0.62 -8.84 -10.65
N PHE A 510 1.81 -8.55 -11.16
CA PHE A 510 2.93 -9.52 -11.27
C PHE A 510 4.10 -9.22 -10.33
#